data_AF-A0A8S2YQ21-F1
#
_entry.id   AF-A0A8S2YQ21-F1
#
_cell.length_a   1.000
_cell.length_b   1.000
_cell.length_c   1.000
_cell.angle_alpha   90.00
_cell.angle_beta   90.00
_cell.angle_gamma   90.00
#
_symmetry.space_group_name_H-M   'P 1'
#
loop_
_entity.id
_entity.type
_entity.pdbx_description
1 polymer ?
#
loop_
_entity_poly.entity_id
_entity_poly.type
_entity_poly.pdbx_seq_one_letter_code
_entity_poly.pdbx_strand_id
1 'polypeptide(L)'
;MQLRPRNKIINPKTSNSIPSASLPPINKVSPETSSTDFDIKKLKMEQQQDTVILDKIKEIKQDPTTLSYEVVDGLLYKIASRKGTKNIKLPYLPQSMIPKVMAAYHDHPTSGHFGIRRTWHKLKDR
;
A
#
# COMPACT_ATOMS: atom_id res chain seq x y z
N MET A 1 -68.86 37.70 -15.76
CA MET A 1 -67.74 38.59 -16.10
C MET A 1 -66.60 37.71 -16.61
N GLN A 2 -66.26 37.69 -17.91
CA GLN A 2 -65.36 38.66 -18.59
C GLN A 2 -64.05 38.84 -17.78
N LEU A 3 -62.82 38.58 -18.23
CA LEU A 3 -62.18 38.43 -19.55
C LEU A 3 -60.85 37.64 -19.39
N ARG A 4 -60.40 36.94 -20.43
CA ARG A 4 -58.97 36.59 -20.63
C ARG A 4 -58.18 37.85 -21.02
N PRO A 5 -56.88 37.92 -20.71
CA PRO A 5 -55.90 38.07 -21.81
C PRO A 5 -54.58 37.30 -21.53
N ARG A 6 -54.09 36.48 -22.49
CA ARG A 6 -53.11 36.73 -23.57
C ARG A 6 -51.70 36.20 -23.24
N ASN A 7 -51.26 35.28 -24.09
CA ASN A 7 -49.90 34.78 -24.26
C ASN A 7 -48.84 35.89 -24.34
N LYS A 8 -47.65 35.59 -23.81
CA LYS A 8 -46.38 36.07 -24.38
C LYS A 8 -45.44 34.87 -24.57
N ILE A 9 -45.34 34.44 -25.83
CA ILE A 9 -44.23 33.66 -26.36
C ILE A 9 -43.17 34.70 -26.77
N ILE A 10 -41.95 34.59 -26.25
CA ILE A 10 -40.76 35.15 -26.88
C ILE A 10 -39.64 34.11 -26.79
N ASN A 11 -39.07 33.82 -27.95
CA ASN A 11 -38.13 32.77 -28.30
C ASN A 11 -36.77 32.84 -27.59
N PRO A 12 -36.05 31.71 -27.52
CA PRO A 12 -34.64 31.65 -27.14
C PRO A 12 -33.76 32.28 -28.24
N LYS A 13 -32.98 33.30 -27.88
CA LYS A 13 -31.88 33.78 -28.72
C LYS A 13 -30.60 33.01 -28.39
N THR A 14 -30.21 32.19 -29.36
CA THR A 14 -28.85 31.78 -29.71
C THR A 14 -27.78 32.86 -29.51
N SER A 15 -26.61 32.51 -28.98
CA SER A 15 -25.33 32.52 -29.74
C SER A 15 -24.11 32.29 -28.85
N ASN A 16 -23.36 31.26 -29.23
CA ASN A 16 -21.93 30.97 -29.09
C ASN A 16 -21.03 31.98 -28.36
N SER A 17 -20.30 31.48 -27.36
CA SER A 17 -18.82 31.48 -27.37
C SER A 17 -18.29 30.65 -26.19
N ILE A 18 -17.74 29.47 -26.48
CA ILE A 18 -16.87 28.72 -25.56
C ILE A 18 -15.54 29.48 -25.50
N PRO A 19 -15.07 29.97 -24.34
CA PRO A 19 -13.68 30.34 -24.20
C PRO A 19 -12.88 29.04 -24.10
N SER A 20 -12.24 28.68 -25.21
CA SER A 20 -11.14 27.73 -25.26
C SER A 20 -9.96 28.30 -24.47
N ALA A 21 -9.98 28.12 -23.15
CA ALA A 21 -8.88 28.48 -22.27
C ALA A 21 -8.12 27.19 -21.89
N SER A 22 -6.99 27.02 -22.56
CA SER A 22 -5.79 26.23 -22.22
C SER A 22 -5.96 25.16 -21.12
N LEU A 23 -5.85 23.90 -21.55
CA LEU A 23 -5.41 22.82 -20.68
C LEU A 23 -4.15 23.29 -19.92
N PRO A 24 -4.06 23.09 -18.59
CA PRO A 24 -2.80 23.28 -17.89
C PRO A 24 -1.76 22.35 -18.55
N PRO A 25 -0.48 22.79 -18.63
CA PRO A 25 0.58 21.93 -19.14
C PRO A 25 0.51 20.61 -18.38
N ILE A 26 0.58 19.50 -19.13
CA ILE A 26 0.79 18.16 -18.59
C ILE A 26 2.07 18.24 -17.78
N ASN A 27 1.92 18.53 -16.50
CA ASN A 27 3.00 18.50 -15.55
C ASN A 27 3.54 17.09 -15.62
N LYS A 28 4.80 17.02 -16.05
CA LYS A 28 5.68 15.86 -15.93
C LYS A 28 5.23 15.04 -14.74
N VAL A 29 4.81 13.81 -14.98
CA VAL A 29 4.60 12.82 -13.94
C VAL A 29 5.96 12.68 -13.26
N SER A 30 6.19 13.47 -12.20
CA SER A 30 7.35 13.30 -11.35
C SER A 30 7.22 11.89 -10.78
N PRO A 31 8.26 11.04 -10.82
CA PRO A 31 8.25 9.76 -10.15
C PRO A 31 8.39 9.97 -8.64
N GLU A 32 7.55 10.83 -8.05
CA GLU A 32 7.49 11.08 -6.63
C GLU A 32 6.36 10.25 -6.06
N THR A 33 6.70 9.00 -5.74
CA THR A 33 6.30 8.27 -4.54
C THR A 33 6.93 6.88 -4.58
N SER A 34 8.24 6.77 -4.80
CA SER A 34 8.95 5.59 -4.30
C SER A 34 9.03 5.76 -2.78
N SER A 35 8.01 5.32 -2.05
CA SER A 35 8.05 5.36 -0.58
C SER A 35 9.26 4.54 -0.13
N THR A 36 10.27 5.22 0.40
CA THR A 36 11.50 4.62 0.94
C THR A 36 11.24 3.86 2.26
N ASP A 37 9.98 3.73 2.65
CA ASP A 37 9.59 3.15 3.92
C ASP A 37 9.84 1.65 4.03
N PHE A 38 9.98 0.96 2.89
CA PHE A 38 10.22 -0.49 2.83
C PHE A 38 11.53 -0.85 2.14
N ASP A 39 12.55 0.01 2.21
CA ASP A 39 13.90 -0.33 1.72
C ASP A 39 14.56 -1.43 2.57
N ILE A 40 15.27 -2.36 1.93
CA ILE A 40 16.01 -3.46 2.55
C ILE A 40 17.07 -2.93 3.53
N LYS A 41 17.70 -1.78 3.23
CA LYS A 41 18.68 -1.17 4.14
C LYS A 41 18.04 -0.76 5.46
N LYS A 42 16.86 -0.12 5.39
CA LYS A 42 16.07 0.29 6.56
C LYS A 42 15.60 -0.92 7.34
N LEU A 43 15.12 -1.95 6.65
CA LEU A 43 14.71 -3.22 7.25
C LEU A 43 15.85 -3.85 8.06
N LYS A 44 17.07 -3.90 7.50
CA LYS A 44 18.24 -4.45 8.18
C LYS A 44 18.56 -3.68 9.46
N MET A 45 18.56 -2.36 9.40
CA MET A 45 18.80 -1.51 10.58
C MET A 45 17.75 -1.73 11.68
N GLU A 46 16.47 -1.76 11.31
CA GLU A 46 15.36 -1.96 12.25
C GLU A 46 15.42 -3.37 12.88
N GLN A 47 15.76 -4.41 12.10
CA GLN A 47 15.98 -5.76 12.63
C GLN A 47 17.13 -5.83 13.65
N GLN A 48 18.18 -5.04 13.48
CA GLN A 48 19.32 -5.01 14.40
C GLN A 48 18.99 -4.34 15.75
N GLN A 49 17.90 -3.57 15.81
CA GLN A 49 17.43 -2.90 17.02
C GLN A 49 16.28 -3.66 17.71
N ASP A 50 15.66 -4.62 17.02
CA ASP A 50 14.55 -5.42 17.52
C ASP A 50 15.06 -6.61 18.35
N THR A 51 14.87 -6.54 19.67
CA THR A 51 15.34 -7.55 20.61
C THR A 51 14.76 -8.94 20.34
N VAL A 52 13.50 -9.03 19.92
CA VAL A 52 12.83 -10.30 19.61
C VAL A 52 13.49 -10.96 18.41
N ILE A 53 13.83 -10.18 17.38
CA ILE A 53 14.53 -10.67 16.19
C ILE A 53 15.95 -11.10 16.54
N LEU A 54 16.67 -10.30 17.33
CA LEU A 54 18.02 -10.64 17.77
C LEU A 54 18.05 -11.97 18.54
N ASP A 55 17.10 -12.20 19.44
CA ASP A 55 17.02 -13.44 20.19
C ASP A 55 16.66 -14.63 19.28
N LYS A 56 15.77 -14.43 18.30
CA LYS A 56 15.47 -15.46 17.29
C LYS A 56 16.70 -15.82 16.44
N ILE A 57 17.51 -14.83 16.07
CA ILE A 57 18.76 -15.07 15.33
C ILE A 57 19.75 -15.89 16.17
N LYS A 58 19.85 -15.63 17.48
CA LYS A 58 20.70 -16.43 18.39
C LYS A 58 20.22 -17.88 18.48
N GLU A 59 18.90 -18.08 18.63
CA GLU A 59 18.27 -19.40 18.69
C GLU A 59 18.60 -20.22 17.43
N ILE A 60 18.41 -19.66 16.24
CA ILE A 60 18.66 -20.34 14.95
C ILE A 60 20.15 -20.69 14.78
N LYS A 61 21.05 -19.83 15.27
CA LYS A 61 22.50 -20.11 15.21
C LYS A 61 22.93 -21.22 16.16
N GLN A 62 22.23 -21.38 17.29
CA GLN A 62 22.49 -22.43 18.28
C GLN A 62 21.86 -23.76 17.86
N ASP A 63 20.67 -23.72 17.28
CA ASP A 63 19.95 -24.89 16.79
C ASP A 63 19.43 -24.66 15.35
N PRO A 64 20.21 -25.07 14.32
CA PRO A 64 19.83 -24.89 12.93
C PRO A 64 18.74 -25.85 12.45
N THR A 65 18.15 -26.69 13.32
CA THR A 65 17.07 -27.61 12.93
C THR A 65 15.75 -26.91 12.59
N THR A 66 15.63 -25.62 12.87
CA THR A 66 14.45 -24.80 12.54
C THR A 66 14.40 -24.45 11.04
N LEU A 67 13.97 -25.42 10.21
CA LEU A 67 13.78 -25.28 8.75
C LEU A 67 12.80 -24.15 8.31
N SER A 68 12.13 -23.50 9.26
CA SER A 68 11.18 -22.42 8.99
C SER A 68 11.81 -21.02 8.94
N TYR A 69 13.09 -20.89 9.29
CA TYR A 69 13.78 -19.60 9.33
C TYR A 69 15.20 -19.71 8.78
N GLU A 70 15.70 -18.59 8.24
CA GLU A 70 17.05 -18.52 7.70
C GLU A 70 17.62 -17.12 7.95
N VAL A 71 18.92 -17.04 8.22
CA VAL A 71 19.62 -15.77 8.37
C VAL A 71 20.59 -15.61 7.20
N VAL A 72 20.38 -14.58 6.37
CA VAL A 72 21.20 -14.27 5.20
C VAL A 72 21.70 -12.84 5.31
N ASP A 73 23.01 -12.63 5.23
CA ASP A 73 23.66 -11.31 5.37
C ASP A 73 23.27 -10.53 6.63
N GLY A 74 22.91 -11.25 7.69
CA GLY A 74 22.44 -10.68 8.95
C GLY A 74 20.98 -10.21 8.94
N LEU A 75 20.20 -10.50 7.90
CA LEU A 75 18.75 -10.38 7.89
C LEU A 75 18.08 -11.71 8.19
N LEU A 76 17.06 -11.67 9.03
CA LEU A 76 16.18 -12.81 9.31
C LEU A 76 15.09 -12.91 8.23
N TYR A 77 14.94 -14.13 7.71
CA TYR A 77 13.89 -14.52 6.77
C TYR A 77 13.06 -15.66 7.37
N LYS A 78 11.77 -15.65 7.07
CA LYS A 78 10.86 -16.78 7.26
C LYS A 78 10.78 -17.57 5.95
N ILE A 79 10.97 -18.88 6.04
CA ILE A 79 10.78 -19.78 4.90
C ILE A 79 9.31 -20.19 4.89
N ALA A 80 8.58 -19.75 3.86
CA ALA A 80 7.21 -20.16 3.62
C ALA A 80 7.18 -21.24 2.54
N SER A 81 6.62 -22.41 2.86
CA SER A 81 6.32 -23.45 1.88
C SER A 81 4.82 -23.45 1.58
N ARG A 82 4.47 -23.57 0.31
CA ARG A 82 3.09 -23.83 -0.12
C ARG A 82 3.11 -25.14 -0.89
N LYS A 83 2.10 -25.99 -0.63
CA LYS A 83 2.02 -27.33 -1.24
C LYS A 83 2.18 -27.22 -2.76
N GLY A 84 3.19 -27.91 -3.30
CA GLY A 84 3.47 -27.96 -4.74
C GLY A 84 4.27 -26.78 -5.31
N THR A 85 4.76 -25.85 -4.49
CA THR A 85 5.62 -24.75 -4.96
C THR A 85 6.98 -24.75 -4.28
N LYS A 86 7.98 -24.12 -4.91
CA LYS A 86 9.27 -23.83 -4.28
C LYS A 86 9.07 -22.99 -3.01
N ASN A 87 9.95 -23.19 -2.03
CA ASN A 87 9.98 -22.39 -0.82
C ASN A 87 10.25 -20.92 -1.16
N ILE A 88 9.54 -20.00 -0.53
CA ILE A 88 9.70 -18.56 -0.67
C ILE A 88 10.34 -18.03 0.60
N LYS A 89 11.36 -17.17 0.46
CA LYS A 89 11.97 -16.44 1.58
C LYS A 89 11.25 -15.12 1.76
N LEU A 90 10.60 -14.94 2.91
CA LEU A 90 9.91 -13.72 3.28
C LEU A 90 10.75 -12.95 4.31
N PRO A 91 11.12 -11.68 4.06
CA PRO A 91 11.83 -10.89 5.05
C PRO A 91 11.00 -10.79 6.34
N TYR A 92 11.62 -11.09 7.49
CA TYR A 92 10.93 -11.00 8.76
C TYR A 92 10.77 -9.52 9.15
N LEU A 93 9.55 -9.07 9.42
CA LEU A 93 9.29 -7.64 9.64
C LEU A 93 9.49 -7.27 11.13
N PRO A 94 10.31 -6.25 11.45
CA PRO A 94 10.42 -5.68 12.79
C PRO A 94 9.11 -5.11 13.30
N GLN A 95 8.91 -5.15 14.62
CA GLN A 95 7.66 -4.67 15.22
C GLN A 95 7.39 -3.19 14.91
N SER A 96 8.44 -2.36 14.83
CA SER A 96 8.38 -0.93 14.49
C SER A 96 7.83 -0.66 13.08
N MET A 97 7.96 -1.62 12.16
CA MET A 97 7.57 -1.47 10.75
C MET A 97 6.16 -2.00 10.45
N ILE A 98 5.60 -2.85 11.32
CA ILE A 98 4.25 -3.44 11.13
C ILE A 98 3.18 -2.36 10.90
N PRO A 99 3.08 -1.28 11.71
CA PRO A 99 2.03 -0.26 11.51
C PRO A 99 2.13 0.43 10.15
N LYS A 100 3.37 0.67 9.67
CA LYS A 100 3.62 1.30 8.37
C LYS A 100 3.17 0.39 7.21
N VAL A 101 3.49 -0.91 7.29
CA VAL A 101 3.02 -1.89 6.29
C VAL A 101 1.50 -1.97 6.28
N MET A 102 0.86 -1.96 7.46
CA MET A 102 -0.59 -2.00 7.57
C MET A 102 -1.25 -0.76 6.96
N ALA A 103 -0.72 0.43 7.25
CA ALA A 103 -1.20 1.69 6.68
C ALA A 103 -1.02 1.71 5.15
N ALA A 104 0.18 1.36 4.65
CA ALA A 104 0.44 1.31 3.22
C ALA A 104 -0.48 0.34 2.47
N TYR A 105 -0.78 -0.82 3.07
CA TYR A 105 -1.75 -1.76 2.49
C TYR A 105 -3.17 -1.20 2.52
N HIS A 106 -3.59 -0.57 3.61
CA HIS A 106 -4.91 0.05 3.74
C HIS A 106 -5.14 1.15 2.70
N ASP A 107 -4.15 2.02 2.51
CA ASP A 107 -4.27 3.21 1.67
C ASP A 107 -4.10 2.91 0.16
N HIS A 108 -3.63 1.70 -0.18
CA HIS A 108 -3.46 1.30 -1.57
C HIS A 108 -4.80 1.23 -2.33
N PRO A 109 -4.96 1.87 -3.50
CA PRO A 109 -6.25 1.98 -4.19
C PRO A 109 -6.86 0.61 -4.57
N THR A 110 -6.05 -0.41 -4.83
CA THR A 110 -6.53 -1.76 -5.14
C THR A 110 -6.83 -2.62 -3.90
N SER A 111 -6.48 -2.15 -2.70
CA SER A 111 -6.82 -2.85 -1.46
C SER A 111 -8.26 -2.62 -1.04
N GLY A 112 -9.03 -1.78 -1.73
CA GLY A 112 -10.45 -1.56 -1.46
C GLY A 112 -10.76 -0.84 -0.14
N HIS A 113 -9.77 -0.19 0.49
CA HIS A 113 -9.92 0.56 1.76
C HIS A 113 -10.65 -0.27 2.84
N PHE A 114 -10.21 -1.52 3.02
CA PHE A 114 -10.81 -2.40 4.01
C PHE A 114 -10.47 -1.91 5.42
N GLY A 115 -11.48 -1.73 6.28
CA GLY A 115 -11.26 -1.42 7.70
C GLY A 115 -10.30 -2.41 8.38
N ILE A 116 -9.60 -1.95 9.43
CA ILE A 116 -8.45 -2.62 10.09
C ILE A 116 -8.60 -4.14 10.24
N ARG A 117 -9.77 -4.64 10.68
CA ARG A 117 -9.99 -6.08 10.90
C ARG A 117 -9.88 -6.92 9.62
N ARG A 118 -10.41 -6.40 8.51
CA ARG A 118 -10.35 -7.07 7.19
C ARG A 118 -8.94 -7.00 6.61
N THR A 119 -8.25 -5.87 6.80
CA THR A 119 -6.84 -5.71 6.40
C THR A 119 -5.93 -6.68 7.14
N TRP A 120 -6.07 -6.78 8.47
CA TRP A 120 -5.34 -7.75 9.29
C TRP A 120 -5.59 -9.20 8.83
N HIS A 121 -6.85 -9.57 8.58
CA HIS A 121 -7.19 -10.92 8.14
C HIS A 121 -6.53 -11.28 6.80
N LYS A 122 -6.49 -10.35 5.84
CA LYS A 122 -5.82 -10.56 4.54
C LYS A 122 -4.30 -10.65 4.65
N LEU A 123 -3.69 -9.97 5.63
CA LEU A 123 -2.25 -10.00 5.85
C LEU A 123 -1.81 -11.23 6.64
N LYS A 124 -2.65 -11.77 7.52
CA LYS A 124 -2.35 -12.96 8.31
C LYS A 124 -2.14 -14.22 7.44
N ASP A 125 -2.91 -14.35 6.37
CA ASP A 125 -2.95 -15.56 5.54
C ASP A 125 -1.95 -15.53 4.36
N ARG A 126 -1.13 -14.47 4.26
CA ARG A 126 -0.09 -14.30 3.24
C ARG A 126 1.29 -14.59 3.82
#